data_AF-A0A7V1P2J6-F1
#
_entry.id   AF-A0A7V1P2J6-F1
#
_cell.length_a   1.000
_cell.length_b   1.000
_cell.length_c   1.000
_cell.angle_alpha   90.00
_cell.angle_beta   90.00
_cell.angle_gamma   90.00
#
_symmetry.space_group_name_H-M   'P 1'
#
loop_
_entity.id
_entity.type
_entity.pdbx_description
1 polymer ?
#
loop_
_entity_poly.entity_id
_entity_poly.type
_entity_poly.pdbx_seq_one_letter_code
_entity_poly.pdbx_strand_id
1 'polypeptide(L)'
;MTQSQQMLKAYVMIGLNSNFQNPQESLSKAIPIYDKRMHQVRAYFHERLGSHEDAKKSFDDALELWNESKKMLLQTPTEGNALQIKKNFLIMINKLLEGTQPLATPDLELISLTGKLCRKPLEVTIDYLMRVWDIEIPNYKTAIKKTIDNYHANLKTLSANKLNNEESQALLKKAKKAFTFFEFMYNSKSKFIPSLLSKKADDNFLIIRQVKQVFKKQAAQ
;
A
#
# COMPACT_ATOMS: atom_id res chain seq x y z
N MET A 1 1.47 -1.39 6.30
CA MET A 1 1.94 -0.80 5.03
C MET A 1 0.81 -0.47 4.04
N THR A 2 -0.11 -1.34 3.65
CA THR A 2 -1.18 -0.91 2.69
C THR A 2 -2.22 0.04 3.30
N GLN A 3 -2.50 -0.09 4.60
CA GLN A 3 -3.43 0.80 5.30
C GLN A 3 -2.95 2.26 5.35
N SER A 4 -1.63 2.53 5.34
CA SER A 4 -1.12 3.91 5.25
C SER A 4 -1.47 4.54 3.89
N GLN A 5 -1.36 3.79 2.79
CA GLN A 5 -1.83 4.27 1.49
C GLN A 5 -3.34 4.49 1.46
N GLN A 6 -4.14 3.62 2.09
CA GLN A 6 -5.59 3.85 2.20
C GLN A 6 -5.92 5.13 2.99
N MET A 7 -5.17 5.43 4.06
CA MET A 7 -5.31 6.70 4.81
C MET A 7 -4.93 7.91 3.95
N LEU A 8 -3.81 7.85 3.21
CA LEU A 8 -3.43 8.93 2.30
C LEU A 8 -4.48 9.15 1.19
N LYS A 9 -5.00 8.06 0.61
CA LYS A 9 -6.10 8.13 -0.35
C LYS A 9 -7.31 8.87 0.24
N ALA A 10 -7.73 8.48 1.45
CA ALA A 10 -8.84 9.13 2.14
C ALA A 10 -8.55 10.62 2.40
N TYR A 11 -7.35 10.96 2.89
CA TYR A 11 -6.93 12.35 3.13
C TYR A 11 -7.03 13.22 1.86
N VAL A 12 -6.52 12.70 0.73
CA VAL A 12 -6.61 13.36 -0.58
C VAL A 12 -8.05 13.49 -1.05
N MET A 13 -8.88 12.46 -0.86
CA MET A 13 -10.30 12.52 -1.23
C MET A 13 -11.08 13.57 -0.42
N ILE A 14 -10.74 13.75 0.86
CA ILE A 14 -11.32 14.82 1.70
C ILE A 14 -10.89 16.19 1.15
N GLY A 15 -9.61 16.36 0.79
CA GLY A 15 -9.10 17.59 0.18
C GLY A 15 -9.76 17.96 -1.15
N LEU A 16 -10.13 16.95 -1.93
CA LEU A 16 -10.92 17.08 -3.16
C LEU A 16 -12.42 17.33 -2.92
N ASN A 17 -12.86 17.51 -1.67
CA ASN A 17 -14.27 17.59 -1.29
C ASN A 17 -15.12 16.40 -1.78
N SER A 18 -14.51 15.21 -1.89
CA SER A 18 -15.19 14.00 -2.33
C SER A 18 -15.77 13.23 -1.14
N ASN A 19 -17.07 12.91 -1.20
CA ASN A 19 -17.74 12.07 -0.20
C ASN A 19 -17.80 10.58 -0.58
N PHE A 20 -17.18 10.18 -1.70
CA PHE A 20 -17.23 8.79 -2.16
C PHE A 20 -16.59 7.84 -1.13
N GLN A 21 -17.33 6.82 -0.70
CA GLN A 21 -16.90 5.83 0.31
C GLN A 21 -16.55 6.44 1.69
N ASN A 22 -17.11 7.60 2.05
CA ASN A 22 -16.96 8.23 3.36
C ASN A 22 -15.49 8.35 3.82
N PRO A 23 -14.64 9.13 3.13
CA PRO A 23 -13.21 9.14 3.42
C PRO A 23 -12.89 9.70 4.82
N GLN A 24 -13.70 10.62 5.37
CA GLN A 24 -13.56 11.11 6.75
C GLN A 24 -13.72 9.99 7.78
N GLU A 25 -14.78 9.19 7.65
CA GLU A 25 -15.04 8.04 8.53
C GLU A 25 -13.96 6.96 8.36
N SER A 26 -13.56 6.70 7.12
CA SER A 26 -12.50 5.75 6.81
C SER A 26 -11.18 6.16 7.45
N LEU A 27 -10.83 7.46 7.39
CA LEU A 27 -9.62 8.01 7.97
C LEU A 27 -9.66 7.97 9.51
N SER A 28 -10.75 8.43 10.12
CA SER A 28 -10.91 8.48 11.58
C SER A 28 -10.86 7.09 12.22
N LYS A 29 -11.39 6.06 11.55
CA LYS A 29 -11.27 4.66 11.98
C LYS A 29 -9.88 4.08 11.73
N ALA A 30 -9.26 4.41 10.60
CA ALA A 30 -8.00 3.81 10.20
C ALA A 30 -6.81 4.27 11.05
N ILE A 31 -6.75 5.55 11.44
CA ILE A 31 -5.64 6.12 12.23
C ILE A 31 -5.38 5.34 13.53
N PRO A 32 -6.34 5.17 14.46
CA PRO A 32 -6.09 4.47 15.72
C PRO A 32 -5.74 2.99 15.52
N ILE A 33 -6.33 2.34 14.52
CA ILE A 33 -6.01 0.94 14.18
C ILE A 33 -4.57 0.83 13.67
N TYR A 34 -4.14 1.76 12.80
CA TYR A 34 -2.78 1.77 12.26
C TYR A 34 -1.76 2.08 13.34
N ASP A 35 -2.05 3.05 14.21
CA ASP A 35 -1.23 3.47 15.34
C ASP A 35 -0.92 2.30 16.28
N LYS A 36 -1.97 1.58 16.72
CA LYS A 36 -1.83 0.37 17.53
C LYS A 36 -0.96 -0.67 16.83
N ARG A 37 -1.20 -0.91 15.53
CA ARG A 37 -0.43 -1.89 14.75
C ARG A 37 1.04 -1.50 14.61
N MET A 38 1.37 -0.23 14.42
CA MET A 38 2.77 0.22 14.33
C MET A 38 3.54 -0.08 15.61
N HIS A 39 2.95 0.19 16.77
CA HIS A 39 3.55 -0.14 18.07
C HIS A 39 3.70 -1.66 18.25
N GLN A 40 2.68 -2.44 17.88
CA GLN A 40 2.75 -3.90 17.93
C GLN A 40 3.84 -4.47 17.02
N VAL A 41 3.96 -3.97 15.78
CA VAL A 41 4.99 -4.39 14.84
C VAL A 41 6.38 -4.07 15.38
N ARG A 42 6.59 -2.83 15.87
CA ARG A 42 7.86 -2.43 16.49
C ARG A 42 8.23 -3.35 17.65
N ALA A 43 7.32 -3.55 18.61
CA ALA A 43 7.57 -4.40 19.78
C ALA A 43 7.88 -5.86 19.38
N TYR A 44 7.09 -6.43 18.47
CA TYR A 44 7.27 -7.79 17.96
C TYR A 44 8.66 -8.01 17.34
N PHE A 45 9.14 -7.05 16.56
CA PHE A 45 10.44 -7.15 15.90
C PHE A 45 11.59 -6.82 16.85
N HIS A 46 11.44 -5.85 17.75
CA HIS A 46 12.44 -5.55 18.79
C HIS A 46 12.77 -6.78 19.64
N GLU A 47 11.75 -7.56 20.03
CA GLU A 47 11.91 -8.82 20.77
C GLU A 47 12.72 -9.87 19.98
N ARG A 48 12.48 -9.98 18.67
CA ARG A 48 13.05 -11.04 17.81
C ARG A 48 14.41 -10.71 17.22
N LEU A 49 14.73 -9.43 17.11
CA LEU A 49 15.95 -8.97 16.44
C LEU A 49 17.20 -9.11 17.31
N GLY A 50 17.09 -9.56 18.57
CA GLY A 50 18.27 -9.88 19.39
C GLY A 50 19.28 -8.73 19.44
N SER A 51 20.47 -8.92 18.89
CA SER A 51 21.56 -7.92 18.82
C SER A 51 21.59 -7.07 17.54
N HIS A 52 20.59 -7.16 16.65
CA HIS A 52 20.52 -6.38 15.41
C HIS A 52 20.01 -4.95 15.66
N GLU A 53 20.85 -4.10 16.26
CA GLU A 53 20.48 -2.72 16.65
C GLU A 53 20.09 -1.83 15.45
N ASP A 54 20.78 -1.93 14.31
CA ASP A 54 20.41 -1.16 13.10
C ASP A 54 19.02 -1.53 12.57
N ALA A 55 18.66 -2.81 12.67
CA ALA A 55 17.34 -3.29 12.28
C ALA A 55 16.26 -2.77 13.24
N LYS A 56 16.53 -2.77 14.56
CA LYS A 56 15.62 -2.19 15.57
C LYS A 56 15.42 -0.70 15.35
N LYS A 57 16.51 0.03 15.08
CA LYS A 57 16.48 1.46 14.77
C LYS A 57 15.61 1.76 13.55
N SER A 58 15.61 0.89 12.55
CA SER A 58 14.75 1.05 11.38
C SER A 58 13.24 1.03 11.74
N PHE A 59 12.83 0.27 12.76
CA PHE A 59 11.45 0.32 13.28
C PHE A 59 11.17 1.57 14.11
N ASP A 60 12.16 2.09 14.83
CA ASP A 60 12.06 3.35 15.58
C ASP A 60 11.87 4.54 14.63
N ASP A 61 12.75 4.67 13.62
CA ASP A 61 12.67 5.70 12.59
C ASP A 61 11.32 5.63 11.83
N ALA A 62 10.83 4.41 11.56
CA ALA A 62 9.52 4.21 10.95
C ALA A 62 8.36 4.69 11.85
N LEU A 63 8.48 4.53 13.17
CA LEU A 63 7.48 5.01 14.14
C LEU A 63 7.49 6.53 14.25
N GLU A 64 8.67 7.16 14.21
CA GLU A 64 8.81 8.62 14.17
C GLU A 64 8.12 9.23 12.94
N LEU A 65 8.41 8.70 11.75
CA LEU A 65 7.76 9.10 10.49
C LEU A 65 6.23 8.91 10.52
N TRP A 66 5.77 7.86 11.20
CA TRP A 66 4.34 7.65 11.44
C TRP A 66 3.77 8.75 12.35
N ASN A 67 4.42 9.06 13.47
CA ASN A 67 3.95 10.07 14.43
C ASN A 67 3.88 11.47 13.79
N GLU A 68 4.84 11.83 12.94
CA GLU A 68 4.78 13.04 12.14
C GLU A 68 3.58 13.02 11.17
N SER A 69 3.45 11.95 10.39
CA SER A 69 2.35 11.78 9.43
C SER A 69 0.98 11.81 10.11
N LYS A 70 0.86 11.21 11.29
CA LYS A 70 -0.36 11.16 12.09
C LYS A 70 -0.82 12.57 12.47
N LYS A 71 0.10 13.46 12.88
CA LYS A 71 -0.23 14.86 13.17
C LYS A 71 -0.82 15.56 11.95
N MET A 72 -0.22 15.38 10.76
CA MET A 72 -0.72 15.97 9.51
C MET A 72 -2.08 15.37 9.09
N LEU A 73 -2.27 14.06 9.25
CA LEU A 73 -3.53 13.37 8.91
C LEU A 73 -4.72 13.80 9.78
N LEU A 74 -4.47 14.31 10.98
CA LEU A 74 -5.51 14.81 11.89
C LEU A 74 -5.90 16.28 11.61
N GLN A 75 -5.15 16.96 10.75
CA GLN A 75 -5.45 18.33 10.32
C GLN A 75 -6.35 18.33 9.08
N THR A 76 -6.95 19.48 8.80
CA THR A 76 -7.63 19.73 7.52
C THR A 76 -6.66 19.44 6.36
N PRO A 77 -7.09 18.73 5.30
CA PRO A 77 -6.22 18.41 4.18
C PRO A 77 -5.65 19.63 3.47
N THR A 78 -4.34 19.59 3.24
CA THR A 78 -3.61 20.53 2.39
C THR A 78 -2.72 19.77 1.41
N GLU A 79 -2.40 20.40 0.29
CA GLU A 79 -1.51 19.83 -0.73
C GLU A 79 -0.11 19.52 -0.18
N GLY A 80 0.44 20.45 0.61
CA GLY A 80 1.74 20.30 1.26
C GLY A 80 1.76 19.12 2.24
N ASN A 81 0.73 18.97 3.07
CA ASN A 81 0.61 17.82 3.96
C ASN A 81 0.46 16.52 3.17
N ALA A 82 -0.34 16.49 2.10
CA ALA A 82 -0.52 15.30 1.27
C ALA A 82 0.82 14.82 0.64
N LEU A 83 1.63 15.75 0.13
CA LEU A 83 2.97 15.47 -0.39
C LEU A 83 3.90 14.94 0.70
N GLN A 84 3.93 15.59 1.86
CA GLN A 84 4.82 15.19 2.96
C GLN A 84 4.41 13.84 3.55
N ILE A 85 3.10 13.58 3.74
CA ILE A 85 2.58 12.27 4.17
C ILE A 85 2.98 11.19 3.16
N LYS A 86 2.82 11.43 1.85
CA LYS A 86 3.24 10.49 0.80
C LYS A 86 4.73 10.14 0.92
N LYS A 87 5.58 11.16 1.07
CA LYS A 87 7.02 10.99 1.25
C LYS A 87 7.33 10.19 2.52
N ASN A 88 6.76 10.57 3.66
CA ASN A 88 6.97 9.88 4.93
C ASN A 88 6.54 8.42 4.85
N PHE A 89 5.40 8.12 4.22
CA PHE A 89 4.94 6.75 4.05
C PHE A 89 5.85 5.91 3.15
N LEU A 90 6.44 6.49 2.10
CA LEU A 90 7.41 5.78 1.28
C LEU A 90 8.68 5.44 2.07
N ILE A 91 9.22 6.41 2.83
CA ILE A 91 10.41 6.20 3.66
C ILE A 91 10.12 5.17 4.76
N MET A 92 9.00 5.31 5.47
CA MET A 92 8.56 4.38 6.52
C MET A 92 8.45 2.95 5.99
N ILE A 93 7.87 2.77 4.79
CA ILE A 93 7.79 1.45 4.14
C ILE A 93 9.18 0.84 3.92
N ASN A 94 10.14 1.63 3.43
CA ASN A 94 11.48 1.14 3.15
C ASN A 94 12.21 0.79 4.45
N LYS A 95 12.09 1.63 5.48
CA LYS A 95 12.62 1.38 6.82
C LYS A 95 12.08 0.08 7.42
N LEU A 96 10.77 -0.16 7.32
CA LEU A 96 10.19 -1.42 7.77
C LEU A 96 10.71 -2.63 6.98
N LEU A 97 10.97 -2.50 5.68
CA LEU A 97 11.53 -3.58 4.87
C LEU A 97 13.02 -3.85 5.21
N GLU A 98 13.80 -2.78 5.41
CA GLU A 98 15.20 -2.82 5.85
C GLU A 98 15.31 -3.55 7.21
N GLY A 99 14.49 -3.14 8.19
CA GLY A 99 14.47 -3.74 9.52
C GLY A 99 14.07 -5.22 9.54
N THR A 100 13.34 -5.70 8.53
CA THR A 100 12.99 -7.13 8.43
C THR A 100 14.05 -8.01 7.79
N GLN A 101 15.09 -7.46 7.16
CA GLN A 101 16.09 -8.24 6.41
C GLN A 101 16.76 -9.35 7.23
N PRO A 102 17.20 -9.12 8.49
CA PRO A 102 17.87 -10.18 9.26
C PRO A 102 16.99 -11.41 9.56
N LEU A 103 15.66 -11.27 9.44
CA LEU A 103 14.69 -12.32 9.69
C LEU A 103 14.05 -12.86 8.40
N ALA A 104 14.56 -12.49 7.23
CA ALA A 104 13.94 -12.86 5.96
C ALA A 104 13.98 -14.38 5.72
N THR A 105 12.80 -14.95 5.45
CA THR A 105 12.61 -16.34 5.00
C THR A 105 11.89 -16.37 3.66
N PRO A 106 11.96 -17.46 2.86
CA PRO A 106 11.23 -17.55 1.58
C PRO A 106 9.72 -17.27 1.69
N ASP A 107 9.09 -17.69 2.79
CA ASP A 107 7.66 -17.40 3.04
C ASP A 107 7.41 -15.92 3.31
N LEU A 108 8.33 -15.27 4.04
CA LEU A 108 8.29 -13.83 4.26
C LEU A 108 8.47 -13.04 2.96
N GLU A 109 9.25 -13.56 2.00
CA GLU A 109 9.37 -12.94 0.67
C GLU A 109 8.05 -12.96 -0.10
N LEU A 110 7.27 -14.05 -0.05
CA LEU A 110 5.95 -14.11 -0.68
C LEU A 110 4.93 -13.19 0.00
N ILE A 111 4.98 -13.14 1.33
CA ILE A 111 4.19 -12.20 2.12
C ILE A 111 4.56 -10.74 1.79
N SER A 112 5.84 -10.48 1.50
CA SER A 112 6.33 -9.18 1.04
C SER A 112 5.86 -8.86 -0.38
N LEU A 113 5.91 -9.85 -1.29
CA LEU A 113 5.49 -9.71 -2.68
C LEU A 113 3.99 -9.44 -2.81
N THR A 114 3.15 -10.15 -2.06
CA THR A 114 1.70 -9.84 -1.95
C THR A 114 1.49 -8.44 -1.36
N GLY A 115 2.31 -8.02 -0.40
CA GLY A 115 2.32 -6.67 0.14
C GLY A 115 2.68 -5.59 -0.89
N LYS A 116 3.61 -5.86 -1.81
CA LYS A 116 3.94 -4.98 -2.95
C LYS A 116 2.76 -4.89 -3.92
N LEU A 117 2.16 -6.03 -4.30
CA LEU A 117 1.03 -6.09 -5.22
C LEU A 117 -0.20 -5.34 -4.70
N CYS A 118 -0.52 -5.47 -3.41
CA CYS A 118 -1.61 -4.73 -2.77
C CYS A 118 -1.47 -3.19 -2.88
N ARG A 119 -0.23 -2.68 -2.95
CA ARG A 119 0.07 -1.25 -2.86
C ARG A 119 0.06 -0.55 -4.21
N LYS A 120 0.51 -1.21 -5.27
CA LYS A 120 0.72 -0.56 -6.57
C LYS A 120 -0.54 0.03 -7.20
N PRO A 121 -1.72 -0.62 -7.17
CA PRO A 121 -2.96 0.01 -7.65
C PRO A 121 -3.33 1.26 -6.83
N LEU A 122 -3.15 1.21 -5.51
CA LEU A 122 -3.40 2.36 -4.64
C LEU A 122 -2.42 3.50 -4.90
N GLU A 123 -1.15 3.19 -5.15
CA GLU A 123 -0.11 4.17 -5.51
C GLU A 123 -0.48 4.91 -6.80
N VAL A 124 -0.90 4.19 -7.85
CA VAL A 124 -1.38 4.81 -9.09
C VAL A 124 -2.60 5.70 -8.84
N THR A 125 -3.56 5.21 -8.07
CA THR A 125 -4.77 5.98 -7.74
C THR A 125 -4.46 7.24 -6.94
N ILE A 126 -3.62 7.15 -5.89
CA ILE A 126 -3.26 8.31 -5.06
C ILE A 126 -2.58 9.36 -5.92
N ASP A 127 -1.65 8.97 -6.78
CA ASP A 127 -0.92 9.89 -7.64
C ASP A 127 -1.86 10.57 -8.64
N TYR A 128 -2.82 9.82 -9.20
CA TYR A 128 -3.88 10.38 -10.04
C TYR A 128 -4.74 11.38 -9.27
N LEU A 129 -5.21 11.02 -8.07
CA LEU A 129 -6.04 11.89 -7.23
C LEU A 129 -5.31 13.16 -6.83
N MET A 130 -4.04 13.06 -6.45
CA MET A 130 -3.21 14.21 -6.12
C MET A 130 -3.07 15.15 -7.33
N ARG A 131 -2.92 14.63 -8.54
CA ARG A 131 -2.93 15.47 -9.76
C ARG A 131 -4.28 16.11 -10.06
N VAL A 132 -5.38 15.41 -9.78
CA VAL A 132 -6.73 16.00 -9.88
C VAL A 132 -6.91 17.11 -8.84
N TRP A 133 -6.17 17.03 -7.72
CA TRP A 133 -6.10 18.04 -6.68
C TRP A 133 -5.01 19.10 -6.97
N ASP A 134 -4.58 19.23 -8.24
CA ASP A 134 -3.55 20.17 -8.70
C ASP A 134 -2.18 20.07 -8.00
N ILE A 135 -1.92 18.96 -7.30
CA ILE A 135 -0.62 18.68 -6.71
C ILE A 135 0.35 18.19 -7.80
N GLU A 136 1.44 18.92 -7.98
CA GLU A 136 2.48 18.54 -8.92
C GLU A 136 3.24 17.28 -8.45
N ILE A 137 3.33 16.29 -9.34
CA ILE A 137 4.10 15.06 -9.12
C ILE A 137 5.23 15.01 -10.15
N PRO A 138 6.50 15.19 -9.73
CA PRO A 138 7.63 15.10 -10.63
C PRO A 138 7.66 13.77 -11.38
N ASN A 139 7.89 13.83 -12.70
CA ASN A 139 7.99 12.65 -13.56
C ASN A 139 6.76 11.72 -13.52
N TYR A 140 5.57 12.27 -13.26
CA TYR A 140 4.32 11.51 -13.07
C TYR A 140 4.12 10.35 -14.07
N LYS A 141 4.17 10.63 -15.38
CA LYS A 141 3.93 9.61 -16.42
C LYS A 141 4.92 8.44 -16.31
N THR A 142 6.21 8.75 -16.13
CA THR A 142 7.28 7.76 -15.98
C THR A 142 7.12 6.95 -14.69
N ALA A 143 6.79 7.62 -13.58
CA ALA A 143 6.56 6.98 -12.30
C ALA A 143 5.38 6.00 -12.34
N ILE A 144 4.24 6.42 -12.93
CA ILE A 144 3.08 5.54 -13.10
C ILE A 144 3.40 4.35 -13.98
N LYS A 145 4.04 4.56 -15.14
CA LYS A 145 4.44 3.47 -16.03
C LYS A 145 5.30 2.44 -15.28
N LYS A 146 6.32 2.92 -14.56
CA LYS A 146 7.19 2.05 -13.74
C LYS A 146 6.40 1.28 -12.68
N THR A 147 5.41 1.91 -12.04
CA THR A 147 4.55 1.27 -11.03
C THR A 147 3.66 0.19 -11.63
N ILE A 148 3.11 0.40 -12.83
CA ILE A 148 2.32 -0.59 -13.59
C ILE A 148 3.22 -1.76 -14.04
N ASP A 149 4.37 -1.47 -14.64
CA ASP A 149 5.33 -2.49 -15.09
C ASP A 149 5.78 -3.38 -13.90
N ASN A 150 6.08 -2.75 -12.76
CA ASN A 150 6.45 -3.45 -11.53
C ASN A 150 5.30 -4.32 -10.99
N TYR A 151 4.04 -3.90 -11.12
CA TYR A 151 2.92 -4.76 -10.73
C TYR A 151 2.88 -6.02 -11.58
N HIS A 152 2.98 -5.89 -12.92
CA HIS A 152 2.98 -7.03 -13.84
C HIS A 152 4.15 -7.99 -13.57
N ALA A 153 5.36 -7.46 -13.35
CA ALA A 153 6.54 -8.26 -13.03
C ALA A 153 6.38 -9.00 -11.69
N ASN A 154 5.91 -8.31 -10.65
CA ASN A 154 5.65 -8.92 -9.34
C ASN A 154 4.55 -9.99 -9.41
N LEU A 155 3.49 -9.76 -10.18
CA LEU A 155 2.39 -10.70 -10.31
C LEU A 155 2.82 -11.95 -11.09
N LYS A 156 3.62 -11.77 -12.15
CA LYS A 156 4.23 -12.87 -12.90
C LYS A 156 5.12 -13.73 -11.99
N THR A 157 5.98 -13.08 -11.21
CA THR A 157 6.86 -13.75 -10.24
C THR A 157 6.05 -14.52 -9.21
N LEU A 158 5.02 -13.89 -8.63
CA LEU A 158 4.18 -14.55 -7.63
C LEU A 158 3.42 -15.73 -8.24
N SER A 159 2.89 -15.60 -9.46
CA SER A 159 2.12 -16.66 -10.13
C SER A 159 2.96 -17.87 -10.53
N ALA A 160 4.26 -17.69 -10.75
CA ALA A 160 5.19 -18.77 -11.06
C ALA A 160 5.71 -19.51 -9.82
N ASN A 161 5.38 -19.06 -8.60
CA ASN A 161 5.89 -19.66 -7.39
C ASN A 161 5.30 -21.06 -7.16
N LYS A 162 6.15 -22.00 -6.71
CA LYS A 162 5.79 -23.42 -6.48
C LYS A 162 4.84 -23.63 -5.29
N LEU A 163 4.75 -22.68 -4.37
CA LEU A 163 3.86 -22.72 -3.20
C LEU A 163 2.40 -22.38 -3.57
N ASN A 164 2.12 -22.01 -4.82
CA ASN A 164 0.75 -21.77 -5.26
C ASN A 164 -0.02 -23.09 -5.43
N ASN A 165 -1.17 -23.19 -4.78
CA ASN A 165 -2.20 -24.21 -5.03
C ASN A 165 -3.30 -23.71 -5.99
N GLU A 166 -4.30 -24.56 -6.28
CA GLU A 166 -5.41 -24.21 -7.17
C GLU A 166 -6.16 -22.94 -6.74
N GLU A 167 -6.42 -22.78 -5.45
CA GLU A 167 -7.13 -21.61 -4.90
C GLU A 167 -6.34 -20.31 -5.13
N SER A 168 -5.06 -20.29 -4.73
CA SER A 168 -4.19 -19.13 -4.94
C SER A 168 -4.00 -18.80 -6.43
N GLN A 169 -3.87 -19.81 -7.31
CA GLN A 169 -3.79 -19.60 -8.75
C GLN A 169 -5.07 -18.97 -9.32
N ALA A 170 -6.25 -19.41 -8.89
CA ALA A 170 -7.52 -18.82 -9.30
C ALA A 170 -7.62 -17.34 -8.88
N LEU A 171 -7.21 -17.02 -7.65
CA LEU A 171 -7.18 -15.64 -7.15
C LEU A 171 -6.16 -14.77 -7.89
N LEU A 172 -4.97 -15.30 -8.22
CA LEU A 172 -3.95 -14.59 -9.00
C LEU A 172 -4.42 -14.29 -10.43
N LYS A 173 -5.10 -15.25 -11.08
CA LYS A 173 -5.76 -15.02 -12.38
C LYS A 173 -6.83 -13.93 -12.28
N LYS A 174 -7.63 -13.93 -11.21
CA LYS A 174 -8.64 -12.89 -10.94
C LYS A 174 -7.99 -11.52 -10.73
N ALA A 175 -6.90 -11.45 -9.96
CA ALA A 175 -6.15 -10.22 -9.72
C ALA A 175 -5.57 -9.65 -11.01
N LYS A 176 -5.01 -10.51 -11.87
CA LYS A 176 -4.53 -10.12 -13.22
C LYS A 176 -5.63 -9.45 -14.02
N LYS A 177 -6.78 -10.11 -14.17
CA LYS A 177 -7.93 -9.56 -14.92
C LYS A 177 -8.41 -8.22 -14.34
N ALA A 178 -8.53 -8.14 -13.01
CA ALA A 178 -8.94 -6.91 -12.33
C ALA A 178 -7.94 -5.76 -12.56
N PHE A 179 -6.64 -6.05 -12.55
CA PHE A 179 -5.61 -5.04 -12.80
C PHE A 179 -5.56 -4.59 -14.26
N THR A 180 -5.71 -5.51 -15.23
CA THR A 180 -5.79 -5.14 -16.65
C THR A 180 -6.97 -4.19 -16.90
N PHE A 181 -8.11 -4.43 -16.26
CA PHE A 181 -9.24 -3.51 -16.34
C PHE A 181 -8.91 -2.15 -15.69
N PHE A 182 -8.27 -2.15 -14.51
CA PHE A 182 -7.77 -0.94 -13.86
C PHE A 182 -6.84 -0.12 -14.77
N GLU A 183 -5.90 -0.77 -15.45
CA GLU A 183 -4.96 -0.14 -16.38
C GLU A 183 -5.68 0.43 -17.61
N PHE A 184 -6.60 -0.33 -18.21
CA PHE A 184 -7.42 0.15 -19.33
C PHE A 184 -8.17 1.44 -18.95
N MET A 185 -8.81 1.45 -17.78
CA MET A 185 -9.51 2.61 -17.26
C MET A 185 -8.58 3.81 -17.05
N TYR A 186 -7.44 3.60 -16.39
CA TYR A 186 -6.44 4.63 -16.15
C TYR A 186 -5.94 5.28 -17.45
N ASN A 187 -5.74 4.48 -18.50
CA ASN A 187 -5.26 4.96 -19.80
C ASN A 187 -6.37 5.54 -20.70
N SER A 188 -7.64 5.41 -20.31
CA SER A 188 -8.74 5.92 -21.13
C SER A 188 -8.81 7.45 -21.11
N LYS A 189 -9.10 8.05 -22.27
CA LYS A 189 -9.17 9.52 -22.46
C LYS A 189 -10.50 10.13 -21.99
N SER A 190 -11.47 9.32 -21.57
CA SER A 190 -12.76 9.85 -21.10
C SER A 190 -12.58 10.53 -19.74
N LYS A 191 -13.48 11.46 -19.38
CA LYS A 191 -13.50 12.13 -18.06
C LYS A 191 -13.67 11.06 -16.96
N PHE A 192 -12.57 10.44 -16.56
CA PHE A 192 -12.61 9.27 -15.70
C PHE A 192 -12.85 9.69 -14.26
N ILE A 193 -13.86 9.10 -13.64
CA ILE A 193 -14.33 9.50 -12.32
C ILE A 193 -13.36 8.95 -11.27
N PRO A 194 -12.70 9.82 -10.47
CA PRO A 194 -11.84 9.43 -9.34
C PRO A 194 -12.36 8.28 -8.48
N SER A 195 -13.68 8.24 -8.27
CA SER A 195 -14.37 7.20 -7.50
C SER A 195 -14.24 5.80 -8.12
N LEU A 196 -14.33 5.67 -9.44
CA LEU A 196 -14.27 4.38 -10.13
C LEU A 196 -12.85 3.81 -10.10
N LEU A 197 -11.84 4.65 -10.32
CA LEU A 197 -10.43 4.24 -10.21
C LEU A 197 -10.11 3.83 -8.77
N SER A 198 -10.58 4.61 -7.78
CA SER A 198 -10.46 4.29 -6.36
C SER A 198 -11.09 2.95 -5.99
N LYS A 199 -12.32 2.70 -6.46
CA LYS A 199 -13.02 1.43 -6.24
C LYS A 199 -12.26 0.24 -6.82
N LYS A 200 -11.70 0.38 -8.03
CA LYS A 200 -11.01 -0.74 -8.69
C LYS A 200 -9.64 -1.03 -8.09
N ALA A 201 -8.95 -0.01 -7.57
CA ALA A 201 -7.77 -0.23 -6.74
C ALA A 201 -8.12 -1.01 -5.45
N ASP A 202 -9.23 -0.66 -4.78
CA ASP A 202 -9.69 -1.37 -3.59
C ASP A 202 -10.12 -2.82 -3.89
N ASP A 203 -10.87 -3.05 -4.98
CA ASP A 203 -11.26 -4.39 -5.43
C ASP A 203 -10.00 -5.26 -5.66
N ASN A 204 -8.97 -4.71 -6.31
CA ASN A 204 -7.70 -5.42 -6.54
C ASN A 204 -6.97 -5.73 -5.23
N PHE A 205 -6.91 -4.75 -4.31
CA PHE A 205 -6.36 -4.93 -2.98
C PHE A 205 -7.03 -6.09 -2.23
N LEU A 206 -8.37 -6.18 -2.27
CA LEU A 206 -9.10 -7.25 -1.60
C LEU A 206 -8.77 -8.63 -2.18
N ILE A 207 -8.63 -8.74 -3.51
CA ILE A 207 -8.25 -10.00 -4.16
C ILE A 207 -6.84 -10.43 -3.74
N ILE A 208 -5.84 -9.53 -3.82
CA ILE A 208 -4.46 -9.87 -3.41
C ILE A 208 -4.39 -10.16 -1.90
N ARG A 209 -5.20 -9.50 -1.09
CA ARG A 209 -5.31 -9.81 0.34
C ARG A 209 -5.83 -11.23 0.57
N GLN A 210 -6.76 -11.72 -0.23
CA GLN A 210 -7.23 -13.11 -0.16
C GLN A 210 -6.09 -14.09 -0.50
N VAL A 211 -5.30 -13.82 -1.53
CA VAL A 211 -4.09 -14.63 -1.85
C VAL A 211 -3.17 -14.72 -0.64
N LYS A 212 -2.91 -13.59 0.04
CA LYS A 212 -2.09 -13.56 1.25
C LYS A 212 -2.67 -14.40 2.39
N GLN A 213 -3.99 -14.49 2.52
CA GLN A 213 -4.61 -15.35 3.54
C GLN A 213 -4.43 -16.84 3.23
N VAL A 214 -4.46 -17.22 1.95
CA VAL A 214 -4.17 -18.60 1.54
C VAL A 214 -2.76 -19.01 1.97
N PHE A 215 -1.75 -18.21 1.64
CA PHE A 215 -0.36 -18.50 2.05
C PHE A 215 -0.18 -18.55 3.57
N LYS A 216 -0.85 -17.65 4.31
CA LYS A 216 -0.79 -17.67 5.78
C LYS A 216 -1.37 -18.95 6.39
N LYS A 217 -2.46 -19.48 5.81
CA LYS A 217 -3.07 -20.73 6.27
C LYS A 217 -2.16 -21.93 5.98
N GLN A 218 -1.55 -21.95 4.79
CA GLN A 218 -0.60 -23.01 4.40
C GLN A 218 0.64 -23.02 5.29
N ALA A 219 1.20 -21.86 5.62
CA ALA A 219 2.39 -21.76 6.48
C ALA A 219 2.12 -22.08 7.97
N ALA A 220 0.85 -22.25 8.36
CA ALA A 220 0.45 -22.61 9.72
C ALA A 220 0.12 -24.10 9.88
N GLN A 221 0.21 -24.88 8.79
CA GLN A 221 0.05 -26.33 8.75
C GLN A 221 1.42 -27.01 8.72
#